data_AF-A0AAR5PLA2-F1
#
_entry.id   AF-A0AAR5PLA2-F1
#
_cell.length_a   1.000
_cell.length_b   1.000
_cell.length_c   1.000
_cell.angle_alpha   90.00
_cell.angle_beta   90.00
_cell.angle_gamma   90.00
#
_symmetry.space_group_name_H-M   'P 1'
#
loop_
_entity.id
_entity.type
_entity.pdbx_description
1 polymer ?
#
loop_
_entity_poly.entity_id
_entity_poly.type
_entity_poly.pdbx_seq_one_letter_code
_entity_poly.pdbx_strand_id
1 'polypeptide(L)'
;MATIRNASQFGDESTPLIISHMHSPWNTSCFDKVLVAALAALFLCGTAFGIYLLFAQCQAAAIEDFDLVSREGWGIKDTAFLQQVPPLRHPLPTVLLVKVITNCTKPEQCLQHKEFERLPFNFYQDGLGTIFEGRGFELQADCHMADCAQVLTVAVLEQRNKAPSNRQLRTLKAFLDYAVMEQALDACFEVMSSHTPSRYFDDMTFTLRKMLREGGPCKYYY
;
A
#
# COMPACT_ATOMS: atom_id res chain seq x y z
N MET A 1 30.59 33.28 66.90
CA MET A 1 31.10 34.48 67.59
C MET A 1 31.07 35.62 66.59
N ALA A 2 30.01 36.43 66.61
CA ALA A 2 29.92 37.80 66.10
C ALA A 2 28.44 38.22 66.23
N THR A 3 28.25 39.38 66.82
CA THR A 3 27.03 39.87 67.44
C THR A 3 26.73 41.25 66.83
N ILE A 4 25.47 41.69 66.94
CA ILE A 4 25.00 43.08 67.07
C ILE A 4 24.43 43.79 65.82
N ARG A 5 23.09 43.91 65.87
CA ARG A 5 22.18 45.10 65.79
C ARG A 5 22.37 46.18 64.72
N ASN A 6 21.26 46.52 64.05
CA ASN A 6 20.40 47.71 64.29
C ASN A 6 19.26 47.70 63.23
N ALA A 7 17.98 47.68 63.58
CA ALA A 7 17.15 48.76 64.13
C ALA A 7 16.96 49.95 63.16
N SER A 8 15.78 50.08 62.54
CA SER A 8 14.85 51.21 62.71
C SER A 8 13.87 51.42 61.54
N GLN A 9 12.61 51.64 61.92
CA GLN A 9 11.59 52.52 61.34
C GLN A 9 10.89 52.11 60.03
N PHE A 10 9.62 51.72 60.10
CA PHE A 10 8.41 52.58 60.15
C PHE A 10 8.25 53.45 58.90
N GLY A 11 7.49 52.91 57.95
CA GLY A 11 6.83 53.65 56.87
C GLY A 11 5.44 53.03 56.70
N ASP A 12 4.47 53.59 57.40
CA ASP A 12 3.05 53.41 57.13
C ASP A 12 2.77 53.93 55.71
N GLU A 13 2.57 53.02 54.77
CA GLU A 13 1.81 53.31 53.55
C GLU A 13 0.65 52.34 53.48
N SER A 14 -0.41 52.77 54.15
CA SER A 14 -1.79 52.33 53.99
C SER A 14 -2.11 52.09 52.51
N THR A 15 -2.08 50.83 52.10
CA THR A 15 -2.49 50.40 50.77
C THR A 15 -3.98 50.70 50.62
N PRO A 16 -4.39 51.52 49.64
CA PRO A 16 -5.79 51.87 49.48
C PRO A 16 -6.62 50.63 49.17
N LEU A 17 -7.51 50.34 50.11
CA LEU A 17 -8.70 49.53 49.93
C LEU A 17 -9.52 50.04 48.75
N ILE A 18 -10.07 49.07 48.01
CA ILE A 18 -11.21 49.20 47.08
C ILE A 18 -10.86 49.73 45.68
N ILE A 19 -10.61 48.78 44.79
CA ILE A 19 -11.44 48.69 43.58
C ILE A 19 -12.03 47.29 43.59
N SER A 20 -13.19 47.14 44.25
CA SER A 20 -14.14 46.09 43.93
C SER A 20 -14.44 46.24 42.46
N HIS A 21 -13.76 45.45 41.62
CA HIS A 21 -14.06 45.36 40.21
C HIS A 21 -15.57 45.17 40.11
N MET A 22 -16.24 46.16 39.52
CA MET A 22 -17.62 46.05 39.11
C MET A 22 -17.74 44.74 38.34
N HIS A 23 -18.27 43.71 38.99
CA HIS A 23 -19.03 42.70 38.30
C HIS A 23 -20.24 43.45 37.74
N SER A 24 -20.02 44.13 36.62
CA SER A 24 -21.11 44.50 35.74
C SER A 24 -21.86 43.20 35.50
N PRO A 25 -23.15 43.11 35.88
CA PRO A 25 -24.01 42.06 35.40
C PRO A 25 -24.25 42.38 33.94
N TRP A 26 -23.21 42.22 33.10
CA TRP A 26 -23.44 42.04 31.68
C TRP A 26 -24.42 40.89 31.64
N ASN A 27 -25.59 41.20 31.12
CA ASN A 27 -26.66 40.27 30.84
C ASN A 27 -26.16 39.36 29.71
N THR A 28 -25.11 38.57 29.99
CA THR A 28 -24.41 37.67 29.08
C THR A 28 -25.24 36.43 28.77
N SER A 29 -26.38 36.27 29.46
CA SER A 29 -27.28 35.12 29.33
C SER A 29 -27.67 34.80 27.89
N CYS A 30 -27.81 35.79 27.01
CA CYS A 30 -28.23 35.53 25.63
C CYS A 30 -27.06 35.43 24.66
N PHE A 31 -26.14 36.42 24.67
CA PHE A 31 -25.03 36.46 23.72
C PHE A 31 -24.05 35.30 23.93
N ASP A 32 -23.75 34.92 25.18
CA ASP A 32 -22.86 33.79 25.46
C ASP A 32 -23.50 32.47 25.04
N LYS A 33 -24.82 32.30 25.23
CA LYS A 33 -25.52 31.09 24.77
C LYS A 33 -25.55 30.99 23.25
N VAL A 34 -25.78 32.11 22.55
CA VAL A 34 -25.74 32.15 21.09
C VAL A 34 -24.33 31.86 20.58
N LEU A 35 -23.30 32.45 21.19
CA LEU A 35 -21.91 32.21 20.83
C LEU A 35 -21.50 30.75 21.08
N VAL A 36 -21.84 30.19 22.23
CA VAL A 36 -21.56 28.78 22.56
C VAL A 36 -22.29 27.85 21.60
N ALA A 37 -23.56 28.13 21.26
CA ALA A 37 -24.30 27.34 20.28
C ALA A 37 -23.67 27.41 18.88
N ALA A 38 -23.22 28.59 18.46
CA ALA A 38 -22.54 28.78 17.18
C ALA A 38 -21.20 28.01 17.12
N LEU A 39 -20.41 28.07 18.20
CA LEU A 39 -19.15 27.32 18.31
C LEU A 39 -19.39 25.81 18.32
N ALA A 40 -20.42 25.34 19.03
CA ALA A 40 -20.80 23.92 19.04
C ALA A 40 -21.25 23.46 17.64
N ALA A 41 -22.03 24.28 16.92
CA ALA A 41 -22.44 23.99 15.56
C ALA A 41 -21.23 23.93 14.60
N LEU A 42 -20.29 24.87 14.70
CA LEU A 42 -19.06 24.86 13.91
C LEU A 42 -18.21 23.61 14.20
N PHE A 43 -18.09 23.22 15.47
CA PHE A 43 -17.38 22.00 15.86
C PHE A 43 -18.05 20.76 15.26
N LEU A 44 -19.38 20.63 15.38
CA LEU A 44 -20.14 19.52 14.81
C LEU A 44 -20.05 19.46 13.27
N CYS A 45 -20.10 20.62 12.60
CA CYS A 45 -19.90 20.68 11.15
C CYS A 45 -18.47 20.30 10.77
N GLY A 46 -17.47 20.78 11.51
CA GLY A 46 -16.07 20.45 11.28
C GLY A 46 -15.77 18.96 11.48
N THR A 47 -16.33 18.34 12.54
CA THR A 47 -16.16 16.90 12.78
C THR A 47 -16.91 16.07 11.74
N ALA A 48 -18.14 16.44 11.37
CA ALA A 48 -18.88 15.77 10.31
C ALA A 48 -18.15 15.84 8.96
N PHE A 49 -17.57 17.00 8.64
CA PHE A 49 -16.76 17.18 7.42
C PHE A 49 -15.47 16.36 7.49
N GLY A 50 -14.78 16.35 8.64
CA GLY A 50 -13.59 15.52 8.84
C GLY A 50 -13.88 14.02 8.69
N ILE A 51 -14.97 13.54 9.30
CA ILE A 51 -15.43 12.15 9.15
C ILE A 51 -15.79 11.86 7.70
N TYR A 52 -16.51 12.76 7.02
CA TYR A 52 -16.83 12.63 5.61
C TYR A 52 -15.56 12.51 4.74
N LEU A 53 -14.55 13.34 4.97
CA LEU A 53 -13.28 13.27 4.24
C LEU A 53 -12.55 11.96 4.53
N LEU A 54 -12.55 11.48 5.77
CA LEU A 54 -11.97 10.17 6.11
C LEU A 54 -12.70 9.04 5.38
N PHE A 55 -14.02 9.06 5.31
CA PHE A 55 -14.79 8.06 4.55
C PHE A 55 -14.55 8.18 3.04
N ALA A 56 -14.50 9.40 2.50
CA ALA A 56 -14.21 9.64 1.09
C ALA A 56 -12.80 9.14 0.72
N GLN A 57 -11.81 9.35 1.59
CA GLN A 57 -10.46 8.85 1.42
C GLN A 57 -10.39 7.32 1.58
N CYS A 58 -11.17 6.74 2.51
CA CYS A 58 -11.28 5.29 2.68
C CYS A 58 -11.95 4.62 1.47
N GLN A 59 -12.95 5.26 0.85
CA GLN A 59 -13.57 4.77 -0.39
C GLN A 59 -12.69 4.97 -1.63
N ALA A 60 -11.96 6.09 -1.72
CA ALA A 60 -11.00 6.34 -2.79
C ALA A 60 -9.79 5.41 -2.70
N ALA A 61 -9.45 4.96 -1.49
CA ALA A 61 -8.52 3.89 -1.20
C ALA A 61 -9.24 2.56 -0.99
N ALA A 62 -10.28 2.28 -1.78
CA ALA A 62 -10.73 0.90 -1.93
C ALA A 62 -9.51 0.10 -2.38
N ILE A 63 -8.88 -0.59 -1.42
CA ILE A 63 -7.76 -1.49 -1.65
C ILE A 63 -8.25 -2.38 -2.77
N GLU A 64 -7.63 -2.26 -3.95
CA GLU A 64 -7.99 -3.08 -5.08
C GLU A 64 -7.75 -4.52 -4.63
N ASP A 65 -8.83 -5.24 -4.37
CA ASP A 65 -8.74 -6.58 -3.81
C ASP A 65 -8.19 -7.53 -4.88
N PHE A 66 -7.29 -8.42 -4.47
CA PHE A 66 -6.73 -9.44 -5.34
C PHE A 66 -6.87 -10.81 -4.69
N ASP A 67 -7.28 -11.79 -5.49
CA ASP A 67 -7.38 -13.17 -5.04
C ASP A 67 -6.01 -13.84 -5.24
N LEU A 68 -5.33 -14.18 -4.13
CA LEU A 68 -4.13 -15.00 -4.13
C LEU A 68 -4.48 -16.46 -3.79
N VAL A 69 -4.34 -17.34 -4.78
CA VAL A 69 -4.57 -18.77 -4.65
C VAL A 69 -3.25 -19.46 -4.34
N SER A 70 -3.14 -20.07 -3.15
CA SER A 70 -1.96 -20.84 -2.75
C SER A 70 -1.75 -22.07 -3.63
N ARG A 71 -0.52 -22.61 -3.66
CA ARG A 71 -0.20 -23.85 -4.38
C ARG A 71 -1.19 -25.00 -4.14
N GLU A 72 -1.56 -25.20 -2.88
CA GLU A 72 -2.55 -26.21 -2.48
C GLU A 72 -3.93 -25.90 -3.06
N GLY A 73 -4.34 -24.62 -3.06
CA GLY A 73 -5.64 -24.16 -3.53
C GLY A 73 -5.91 -24.43 -5.01
N TRP A 74 -4.89 -24.51 -5.85
CA TRP A 74 -5.03 -24.90 -7.27
C TRP A 74 -4.50 -26.30 -7.59
N GLY A 75 -4.21 -27.11 -6.56
CA GLY A 75 -4.01 -28.56 -6.69
C GLY A 75 -2.57 -29.05 -6.80
N ILE A 76 -1.56 -28.21 -6.51
CA ILE A 76 -0.16 -28.64 -6.44
C ILE A 76 0.09 -29.34 -5.10
N LYS A 77 0.24 -30.66 -5.16
CA LYS A 77 0.45 -31.52 -3.98
C LYS A 77 1.91 -31.91 -3.76
N ASP A 78 2.64 -32.18 -4.82
CA ASP A 78 4.06 -32.51 -4.73
C ASP A 78 4.88 -31.22 -4.82
N THR A 79 5.56 -30.90 -3.71
CA THR A 79 6.46 -29.75 -3.59
C THR A 79 7.88 -30.18 -3.23
N ALA A 80 8.20 -31.48 -3.30
CA ALA A 80 9.51 -31.98 -2.91
C ALA A 80 10.65 -31.36 -3.74
N PHE A 81 10.39 -31.07 -5.02
CA PHE A 81 11.35 -30.42 -5.90
C PHE A 81 11.71 -28.98 -5.46
N LEU A 82 10.85 -28.31 -4.71
CA LEU A 82 11.11 -26.94 -4.22
C LEU A 82 12.26 -26.89 -3.21
N GLN A 83 12.56 -28.00 -2.53
CA GLN A 83 13.69 -28.08 -1.59
C GLN A 83 15.05 -27.90 -2.29
N GLN A 84 15.10 -28.08 -3.60
CA GLN A 84 16.32 -27.93 -4.41
C GLN A 84 16.41 -26.54 -5.05
N VAL A 85 15.38 -25.71 -4.91
CA VAL A 85 15.33 -24.39 -5.53
C VAL A 85 16.08 -23.39 -4.64
N PRO A 86 17.04 -22.63 -5.18
CA PRO A 86 17.74 -21.61 -4.41
C PRO A 86 16.81 -20.50 -3.92
N PRO A 87 17.09 -19.87 -2.77
CA PRO A 87 16.25 -18.81 -2.23
C PRO A 87 16.45 -17.46 -2.93
N LEU A 88 15.43 -16.61 -2.88
CA LEU A 88 15.47 -15.20 -3.30
C LEU A 88 16.16 -14.32 -2.25
N ARG A 89 16.65 -13.13 -2.66
CA ARG A 89 17.32 -12.15 -1.79
C ARG A 89 16.43 -10.92 -1.61
N HIS A 90 15.73 -10.87 -0.48
CA HIS A 90 14.82 -9.77 -0.16
C HIS A 90 15.54 -8.53 0.41
N PRO A 91 14.95 -7.33 0.24
CA PRO A 91 13.81 -7.04 -0.63
C PRO A 91 14.22 -7.09 -2.12
N LEU A 92 13.32 -7.57 -2.98
CA LEU A 92 13.63 -7.77 -4.39
C LEU A 92 13.49 -6.45 -5.18
N PRO A 93 14.54 -6.01 -5.90
CA PRO A 93 14.52 -4.75 -6.64
C PRO A 93 13.80 -4.82 -7.98
N THR A 94 13.48 -6.02 -8.49
CA THR A 94 12.98 -6.17 -9.86
C THR A 94 11.84 -7.18 -9.94
N VAL A 95 10.81 -6.82 -10.70
CA VAL A 95 9.70 -7.70 -11.11
C VAL A 95 9.79 -7.93 -12.61
N LEU A 96 9.94 -9.18 -13.04
CA LEU A 96 9.88 -9.55 -14.45
C LEU A 96 8.52 -10.14 -14.81
N LEU A 97 7.78 -9.44 -15.67
CA LEU A 97 6.55 -9.95 -16.27
C LEU A 97 6.90 -10.84 -17.46
N VAL A 98 6.37 -12.07 -17.45
CA VAL A 98 6.57 -13.03 -18.54
C VAL A 98 5.24 -13.35 -19.18
N LYS A 99 5.14 -13.20 -20.50
CA LYS A 99 3.92 -13.58 -21.23
C LYS A 99 3.92 -15.08 -21.48
N VAL A 100 2.88 -15.77 -21.02
CA VAL A 100 2.66 -17.19 -21.31
C VAL A 100 1.39 -17.32 -22.13
N ILE A 101 1.53 -17.73 -23.39
CA ILE A 101 0.39 -17.96 -24.27
C ILE A 101 -0.20 -19.32 -23.92
N THR A 102 -1.47 -19.32 -23.55
CA THR A 102 -2.20 -20.54 -23.22
C THR A 102 -3.49 -20.68 -24.03
N ASN A 103 -3.85 -21.92 -24.35
CA ASN A 103 -5.04 -22.25 -25.13
C ASN A 103 -6.25 -22.63 -24.26
N CYS A 104 -6.07 -22.75 -22.95
CA CYS A 104 -7.17 -23.19 -22.08
C CYS A 104 -8.11 -22.04 -21.73
N THR A 105 -9.36 -22.42 -21.54
CA THR A 105 -10.47 -21.50 -21.30
C THR A 105 -10.63 -21.22 -19.80
N LYS A 106 -10.21 -22.18 -18.96
CA LYS A 106 -10.24 -22.06 -17.50
C LYS A 106 -8.81 -22.02 -16.94
N PRO A 107 -8.50 -21.11 -15.99
CA PRO A 107 -7.18 -20.99 -15.37
C PRO A 107 -6.68 -22.31 -14.74
N GLU A 108 -7.57 -22.98 -14.00
CA GLU A 108 -7.30 -24.27 -13.35
C GLU A 108 -6.81 -25.34 -14.34
N GLN A 109 -7.35 -25.34 -15.57
CA GLN A 109 -6.96 -26.29 -16.60
C GLN A 109 -5.59 -26.00 -17.19
N CYS A 110 -5.20 -24.71 -17.26
CA CYS A 110 -3.89 -24.33 -17.78
C CYS A 110 -2.78 -24.69 -16.83
N LEU A 111 -3.05 -24.45 -15.56
CA LEU A 111 -2.10 -24.65 -14.49
C LEU A 111 -1.88 -26.14 -14.18
N GLN A 112 -2.80 -27.03 -14.54
CA GLN A 112 -2.61 -28.49 -14.46
C GLN A 112 -1.77 -29.10 -15.60
N HIS A 113 -1.27 -28.30 -16.55
CA HIS A 113 -0.44 -28.81 -17.63
C HIS A 113 0.98 -29.16 -17.13
N LYS A 114 1.59 -30.22 -17.67
CA LYS A 114 2.93 -30.73 -17.24
C LYS A 114 4.02 -29.65 -17.21
N GLU A 115 3.90 -28.64 -18.05
CA GLU A 115 4.85 -27.52 -18.14
C GLU A 115 4.85 -26.64 -16.87
N PHE A 116 3.78 -26.66 -16.10
CA PHE A 116 3.65 -25.92 -14.84
C PHE A 116 3.96 -26.76 -13.60
N GLU A 117 4.13 -28.09 -13.72
CA GLU A 117 4.43 -28.97 -12.57
C GLU A 117 5.71 -28.57 -11.83
N ARG A 118 6.70 -28.04 -12.56
CA ARG A 118 7.98 -27.54 -11.97
C ARG A 118 7.95 -26.08 -11.54
N LEU A 119 6.79 -25.43 -11.68
CA LEU A 119 6.53 -24.03 -11.33
C LEU A 119 7.68 -23.12 -11.80
N PRO A 120 7.89 -22.91 -13.10
CA PRO A 120 9.02 -22.10 -13.59
C PRO A 120 9.01 -20.64 -13.10
N PHE A 121 7.87 -20.12 -12.63
CA PHE A 121 7.74 -18.72 -12.19
C PHE A 121 7.33 -18.61 -10.72
N ASN A 122 7.52 -17.43 -10.13
CA ASN A 122 7.13 -17.17 -8.74
C ASN A 122 5.63 -17.11 -8.58
N PHE A 123 4.96 -16.40 -9.48
CA PHE A 123 3.52 -16.20 -9.48
C PHE A 123 2.98 -16.26 -10.91
N TYR A 124 1.68 -16.57 -11.01
CA TYR A 124 0.94 -16.56 -12.26
C TYR A 124 -0.26 -15.64 -12.12
N GLN A 125 -0.63 -14.94 -13.19
CA GLN A 125 -1.87 -14.19 -13.27
C GLN A 125 -2.71 -14.70 -14.43
N ASP A 126 -3.97 -15.04 -14.18
CA ASP A 126 -4.88 -15.46 -15.25
C ASP A 126 -5.55 -14.31 -16.00
N GLY A 127 -6.38 -14.64 -16.99
CA GLY A 127 -7.17 -13.68 -17.76
C GLY A 127 -8.23 -12.91 -16.95
N LEU A 128 -8.58 -13.39 -15.75
CA LEU A 128 -9.58 -12.80 -14.86
C LEU A 128 -8.95 -11.90 -13.79
N GLY A 129 -7.63 -11.93 -13.66
CA GLY A 129 -6.86 -11.15 -12.68
C GLY A 129 -6.53 -11.89 -11.39
N THR A 130 -6.89 -13.18 -11.28
CA THR A 130 -6.55 -14.03 -10.14
C THR A 130 -5.05 -14.33 -10.15
N ILE A 131 -4.40 -14.24 -8.98
CA ILE A 131 -2.99 -14.55 -8.80
C ILE A 131 -2.85 -15.94 -8.22
N PHE A 132 -2.01 -16.77 -8.81
CA PHE A 132 -1.70 -18.12 -8.34
C PHE A 132 -0.25 -18.18 -7.87
N GLU A 133 -0.05 -18.73 -6.68
CA GLU A 133 1.27 -18.96 -6.12
C GLU A 133 1.98 -20.08 -6.90
N GLY A 134 3.13 -19.75 -7.50
CA GLY A 134 4.08 -20.70 -8.06
C GLY A 134 5.16 -21.03 -7.04
N ARG A 135 6.38 -20.57 -7.30
CA ARG A 135 7.48 -20.70 -6.32
C ARG A 135 7.31 -19.80 -5.10
N GLY A 136 6.47 -18.77 -5.18
CA GLY A 136 6.22 -17.82 -4.10
C GLY A 136 7.32 -16.78 -3.95
N PHE A 137 7.33 -16.06 -2.84
CA PHE A 137 8.32 -15.00 -2.58
C PHE A 137 9.71 -15.54 -2.20
N GLU A 138 9.80 -16.75 -1.64
CA GLU A 138 11.04 -17.24 -1.03
C GLU A 138 12.04 -17.88 -2.00
N LEU A 139 11.58 -18.35 -3.16
CA LEU A 139 12.33 -19.27 -4.01
C LEU A 139 12.54 -18.71 -5.41
N GLN A 140 13.73 -18.86 -5.98
CA GLN A 140 14.06 -18.32 -7.29
C GLN A 140 13.22 -18.96 -8.40
N ALA A 141 12.81 -18.18 -9.39
CA ALA A 141 12.25 -18.68 -10.63
C ALA A 141 13.28 -19.44 -11.49
N ASP A 142 12.79 -20.16 -12.49
CA ASP A 142 13.62 -20.59 -13.61
C ASP A 142 13.77 -19.40 -14.57
N CYS A 143 14.81 -18.59 -14.36
CA CYS A 143 15.10 -17.47 -15.25
C CYS A 143 16.50 -17.59 -15.88
N HIS A 144 16.62 -17.05 -17.09
CA HIS A 144 17.86 -17.04 -17.86
C HIS A 144 18.68 -15.75 -17.66
N MET A 145 18.36 -14.96 -16.62
CA MET A 145 19.05 -13.71 -16.32
C MET A 145 20.24 -13.95 -15.40
N ALA A 146 21.24 -13.07 -15.49
CA ALA A 146 22.48 -13.19 -14.72
C ALA A 146 22.27 -13.14 -13.19
N ASP A 147 21.19 -12.49 -12.71
CA ASP A 147 20.87 -12.38 -11.28
C ASP A 147 19.42 -12.75 -10.96
N CYS A 148 19.08 -14.03 -11.16
CA CYS A 148 17.79 -14.58 -10.78
C CYS A 148 17.44 -14.48 -9.29
N ALA A 149 18.44 -14.30 -8.42
CA ALA A 149 18.24 -14.17 -6.98
C ALA A 149 17.57 -12.84 -6.58
N GLN A 150 17.57 -11.85 -7.47
CA GLN A 150 17.04 -10.51 -7.23
C GLN A 150 15.78 -10.19 -8.04
N VAL A 151 15.17 -11.20 -8.68
CA VAL A 151 14.03 -10.98 -9.59
C VAL A 151 12.83 -11.80 -9.15
N LEU A 152 11.71 -11.11 -8.94
CA LEU A 152 10.40 -11.74 -8.81
C LEU A 152 9.78 -11.92 -10.20
N THR A 153 9.41 -13.13 -10.58
CA THR A 153 8.76 -13.38 -11.89
C THR A 153 7.25 -13.55 -11.77
N VAL A 154 6.49 -12.84 -12.60
CA VAL A 154 5.04 -13.00 -12.71
C VAL A 154 4.68 -13.40 -14.14
N ALA A 155 4.20 -14.63 -14.30
CA ALA A 155 3.74 -15.14 -15.57
C ALA A 155 2.28 -14.72 -15.82
N VAL A 156 2.06 -13.89 -16.82
CA VAL A 156 0.72 -13.46 -17.23
C VAL A 156 0.21 -14.42 -18.30
N LEU A 157 -0.83 -15.18 -17.94
CA LEU A 157 -1.47 -16.16 -18.79
C LEU A 157 -2.45 -15.45 -19.73
N GLU A 158 -2.14 -15.47 -21.02
CA GLU A 158 -2.96 -14.79 -22.03
C GLU A 158 -3.41 -15.75 -23.14
N GLN A 159 -4.61 -15.49 -23.65
CA GLN A 159 -5.03 -16.05 -24.93
C GLN A 159 -4.37 -15.26 -26.07
N ARG A 160 -4.05 -15.95 -27.17
CA ARG A 160 -3.39 -15.34 -28.33
C ARG A 160 -4.19 -14.12 -28.84
N ASN A 161 -3.49 -13.01 -29.06
CA ASN A 161 -4.01 -11.74 -29.62
C ASN A 161 -5.11 -11.05 -28.79
N LYS A 162 -5.28 -11.40 -27.51
CA LYS A 162 -6.19 -10.68 -26.62
C LYS A 162 -5.41 -9.65 -25.81
N ALA A 163 -5.92 -8.41 -25.76
CA ALA A 163 -5.37 -7.39 -24.87
C ALA A 163 -5.67 -7.76 -23.41
N PRO A 164 -4.74 -7.51 -22.47
CA PRO A 164 -5.00 -7.70 -21.06
C PRO A 164 -6.11 -6.76 -20.61
N SER A 165 -6.93 -7.25 -19.68
CA SER A 165 -8.05 -6.48 -19.15
C SER A 165 -7.58 -5.46 -18.12
N ASN A 166 -8.32 -4.36 -17.97
CA ASN A 166 -8.08 -3.39 -16.89
C ASN A 166 -8.13 -4.04 -15.50
N ARG A 167 -8.89 -5.14 -15.35
CA ARG A 167 -8.93 -5.91 -14.10
C ARG A 167 -7.58 -6.57 -13.81
N GLN A 168 -6.94 -7.20 -14.80
CA GLN A 168 -5.61 -7.80 -14.62
C GLN A 168 -4.57 -6.77 -14.21
N LEU A 169 -4.55 -5.59 -14.85
CA LEU A 169 -3.63 -4.51 -14.50
C LEU A 169 -3.81 -4.04 -13.05
N ARG A 170 -5.06 -3.84 -12.63
CA ARG A 170 -5.42 -3.41 -11.27
C ARG A 170 -5.05 -4.46 -10.22
N THR A 171 -5.46 -5.71 -10.41
CA THR A 171 -5.12 -6.77 -9.45
C THR A 171 -3.62 -7.04 -9.39
N LEU A 172 -2.91 -6.92 -10.53
CA LEU A 172 -1.45 -7.02 -10.54
C LEU A 172 -0.81 -5.87 -9.76
N LYS A 173 -1.28 -4.64 -9.95
CA LYS A 173 -0.80 -3.50 -9.15
C LYS A 173 -1.01 -3.74 -7.66
N ALA A 174 -2.22 -4.13 -7.26
CA ALA A 174 -2.56 -4.39 -5.87
C ALA A 174 -1.69 -5.49 -5.25
N PHE A 175 -1.47 -6.58 -5.99
CA PHE A 175 -0.57 -7.65 -5.58
C PHE A 175 0.87 -7.15 -5.36
N LEU A 176 1.36 -6.26 -6.24
CA LEU A 176 2.71 -5.68 -6.09
C LEU A 176 2.80 -4.70 -4.93
N ASP A 177 1.75 -3.90 -4.69
CA ASP A 177 1.67 -3.02 -3.51
C ASP A 177 1.69 -3.87 -2.22
N TYR A 178 0.93 -4.97 -2.18
CA TYR A 178 0.98 -5.94 -1.10
C TYR A 178 2.37 -6.54 -0.90
N ALA A 179 3.05 -6.93 -1.98
CA ALA A 179 4.40 -7.47 -1.89
C ALA A 179 5.44 -6.45 -1.35
N VAL A 180 5.24 -5.14 -1.59
CA VAL A 180 6.02 -4.08 -0.94
C VAL A 180 5.70 -3.98 0.55
N MET A 181 4.41 -4.06 0.93
CA MET A 181 3.98 -4.03 2.33
C MET A 181 4.56 -5.19 3.14
N GLU A 182 4.62 -6.38 2.54
CA GLU A 182 5.23 -7.59 3.12
C GLU A 182 6.77 -7.59 3.08
N GLN A 183 7.40 -6.49 2.62
CA GLN A 183 8.85 -6.37 2.46
C GLN A 183 9.48 -7.40 1.50
N ALA A 184 8.66 -8.04 0.66
CA ALA A 184 9.13 -8.98 -0.35
C ALA A 184 9.75 -8.24 -1.54
N LEU A 185 9.17 -7.11 -1.92
CA LEU A 185 9.68 -6.18 -2.95
C LEU A 185 10.24 -4.91 -2.31
N ASP A 186 11.28 -4.36 -2.95
CA ASP A 186 11.79 -3.04 -2.60
C ASP A 186 10.72 -1.98 -2.92
N ALA A 187 10.61 -0.91 -2.14
CA ALA A 187 9.58 0.10 -2.34
C ALA A 187 9.70 0.78 -3.72
N CYS A 188 10.93 0.83 -4.26
CA CYS A 188 11.25 1.42 -5.57
C CYS A 188 11.63 0.38 -6.63
N PHE A 189 11.02 -0.79 -6.58
CA PHE A 189 11.30 -1.85 -7.54
C PHE A 189 11.03 -1.45 -9.00
N GLU A 190 11.78 -2.04 -9.94
CA GLU A 190 11.56 -1.89 -11.37
C GLU A 190 10.68 -3.02 -11.91
N VAL A 191 9.69 -2.68 -12.75
CA VAL A 191 8.95 -3.68 -13.53
C VAL A 191 9.60 -3.82 -14.89
N MET A 192 9.96 -5.03 -15.30
CA MET A 192 10.45 -5.38 -16.63
C MET A 192 9.47 -6.32 -17.33
N SER A 193 9.51 -6.39 -18.65
CA SER A 193 8.80 -7.41 -19.44
C SER A 193 9.80 -8.28 -20.20
N SER A 194 9.53 -9.56 -20.28
CA SER A 194 10.21 -10.43 -21.24
C SER A 194 9.90 -9.93 -22.66
N HIS A 195 10.89 -9.83 -23.53
CA HIS A 195 10.67 -9.40 -24.90
C HIS A 195 9.68 -10.34 -25.60
N THR A 196 8.57 -9.80 -26.08
CA THR A 196 7.55 -10.56 -26.82
C THR A 196 7.14 -9.76 -28.06
N PRO A 197 6.67 -10.42 -29.14
CA PRO A 197 6.13 -9.71 -30.31
C PRO A 197 4.75 -9.07 -30.04
N SER A 198 4.24 -9.11 -28.81
CA SER A 198 2.89 -8.71 -28.46
C SER A 198 2.86 -7.28 -27.94
N ARG A 199 2.52 -6.31 -28.80
CA ARG A 199 2.36 -4.90 -28.41
C ARG A 199 1.47 -4.70 -27.18
N TYR A 200 0.39 -5.48 -27.06
CA TYR A 200 -0.52 -5.40 -25.90
C TYR A 200 0.17 -5.69 -24.56
N PHE A 201 1.18 -6.54 -24.54
CA PHE A 201 1.90 -6.91 -23.33
C PHE A 201 2.90 -5.83 -22.92
N ASP A 202 3.54 -5.20 -23.90
CA ASP A 202 4.39 -4.03 -23.67
C ASP A 202 3.57 -2.83 -23.19
N ASP A 203 2.41 -2.58 -23.79
CA ASP A 203 1.47 -1.53 -23.38
C ASP A 203 0.96 -1.77 -21.95
N MET A 204 0.68 -3.02 -21.58
CA MET A 204 0.33 -3.42 -20.21
C MET A 204 1.46 -3.10 -19.23
N THR A 205 2.69 -3.49 -19.55
CA THR A 205 3.87 -3.26 -18.71
C THR A 205 4.11 -1.76 -18.52
N PHE A 206 4.00 -0.98 -19.59
CA PHE A 206 4.10 0.47 -19.55
C PHE A 206 3.02 1.10 -18.68
N THR A 207 1.77 0.65 -18.84
CA THR A 207 0.63 1.15 -18.05
C THR A 207 0.79 0.81 -16.57
N LEU A 208 1.21 -0.41 -16.23
CA LEU A 208 1.46 -0.83 -14.85
C LEU A 208 2.56 0.03 -14.22
N ARG A 209 3.69 0.25 -14.91
CA ARG A 209 4.76 1.16 -14.45
C ARG A 209 4.23 2.56 -14.17
N LYS A 210 3.38 3.09 -15.06
CA LYS A 210 2.77 4.40 -14.87
C LYS A 210 1.89 4.43 -13.62
N MET A 211 1.03 3.43 -13.43
CA MET A 211 0.16 3.31 -12.24
C MET A 211 0.97 3.22 -10.94
N LEU A 212 2.04 2.44 -10.92
CA LEU A 212 2.94 2.31 -9.77
C LEU A 212 3.67 3.62 -9.46
N ARG A 213 4.08 4.39 -10.48
CA ARG A 213 4.74 5.69 -10.29
C ARG A 213 3.80 6.78 -9.80
N GLU A 214 2.57 6.82 -10.32
CA GLU A 214 1.62 7.88 -9.98
C GLU A 214 1.08 7.73 -8.54
N GLY A 215 0.95 6.50 -8.04
CA GLY A 215 0.42 6.17 -6.72
C GLY A 215 1.43 5.67 -5.68
N GLY A 216 2.69 5.41 -6.07
CA GLY A 216 3.69 4.78 -5.20
C GLY A 216 4.66 5.75 -4.49
N PRO A 217 5.40 5.27 -3.48
CA PRO A 217 6.36 6.06 -2.71
C PRO A 217 7.55 6.57 -3.54
N CYS A 218 7.79 6.00 -4.73
CA CYS A 218 8.95 6.28 -5.56
C CYS A 218 8.67 7.24 -6.72
N LYS A 219 7.65 8.09 -6.58
CA LYS A 219 7.25 9.13 -7.54
C LYS A 219 8.38 10.09 -7.95
N TYR A 220 9.48 10.15 -7.19
CA TYR A 220 10.56 11.14 -7.33
C TYR A 220 11.98 10.56 -7.55
N TYR A 221 12.15 9.25 -7.74
CA TYR A 221 13.48 8.70 -8.01
C TYR A 221 13.80 8.74 -9.51
N TYR A 222 14.34 9.87 -9.99
CA TYR A 222 15.18 10.01 -11.19
C TYR A 222 16.04 11.27 -11.12
#